data_AF-A0A7W0ZB75-F1
#
_entry.id   AF-A0A7W0ZB75-F1
#
_cell.length_a   1.000
_cell.length_b   1.000
_cell.length_c   1.000
_cell.angle_alpha   90.00
_cell.angle_beta   90.00
_cell.angle_gamma   90.00
#
_symmetry.space_group_name_H-M   'P 1'
#
loop_
_entity.id
_entity.type
_entity.pdbx_description
1 polymer ?
#
loop_
_entity_poly.entity_id
_entity_poly.type
_entity_poly.pdbx_seq_one_letter_code
_entity_poly.pdbx_strand_id
1 'polypeptide(L)'
;MALNAQLRLDATRRSYEPGDEKLLVELFGRRERWGQTLRSLLWTHATVTVPRFVGETRVELHVPATYDFEVVAAKYLNALSGGDVPLELLFSGTLFFPGADGRLQAAPISWELEARTVLPVSVWREAIDNAFPGSAWLRVSQDSFDRLWSYRAQRALPSWEATLDGLLDGH
;
A
#
# COMPACT_ATOMS: atom_id res chain seq x y z
N MET A 1 12.03 22.73 2.64
CA MET A 1 11.62 22.42 1.25
C MET A 1 10.54 21.35 1.27
N ALA A 2 9.77 21.18 0.21
CA ALA A 2 8.92 19.99 0.03
C ALA A 2 9.72 18.88 -0.65
N LEU A 3 9.80 17.72 -0.01
CA LEU A 3 10.37 16.50 -0.57
C LEU A 3 9.22 15.55 -0.89
N ASN A 4 9.08 15.19 -2.16
CA ASN A 4 8.14 14.18 -2.60
C ASN A 4 8.86 12.84 -2.71
N ALA A 5 8.19 11.78 -2.27
CA ALA A 5 8.64 10.41 -2.37
C ALA A 5 7.55 9.58 -3.06
N GLN A 6 7.91 8.91 -4.15
CA GLN A 6 7.09 7.84 -4.72
C GLN A 6 7.56 6.52 -4.12
N LEU A 7 6.66 5.81 -3.44
CA LEU A 7 6.96 4.53 -2.82
C LEU A 7 6.44 3.40 -3.71
N ARG A 8 7.32 2.48 -4.08
CA ARG A 8 7.00 1.31 -4.90
C ARG A 8 7.31 0.03 -4.14
N LEU A 9 6.41 -0.95 -4.25
CA LEU A 9 6.65 -2.33 -3.82
C LEU A 9 7.38 -3.05 -4.94
N ASP A 10 8.66 -3.39 -4.75
CA ASP A 10 9.43 -4.09 -5.77
C ASP A 10 9.23 -5.60 -5.70
N ALA A 11 8.05 -6.00 -6.18
CA ALA A 11 7.63 -7.39 -6.27
C ALA A 11 8.58 -8.27 -7.09
N THR A 12 9.41 -7.69 -7.97
CA THR A 12 10.36 -8.45 -8.81
C THR A 12 11.58 -8.94 -8.04
N ARG A 13 11.92 -8.27 -6.93
CA ARG A 13 13.09 -8.57 -6.10
C ARG A 13 12.78 -9.45 -4.91
N ARG A 14 11.53 -9.87 -4.79
CA ARG A 14 11.06 -10.72 -3.69
C ARG A 14 11.11 -12.19 -4.09
N SER A 15 11.53 -13.05 -3.17
CA SER A 15 11.35 -14.50 -3.29
C SER A 15 9.93 -14.90 -2.90
N TYR A 16 9.33 -15.80 -3.67
CA TYR A 16 7.96 -16.30 -3.46
C TYR A 16 7.97 -17.79 -3.20
N GLU A 17 7.19 -18.21 -2.22
CA GLU A 17 7.08 -19.61 -1.84
C GLU A 17 5.96 -20.32 -2.64
N PRO A 18 6.03 -21.65 -2.78
CA PRO A 18 4.93 -22.44 -3.34
C PRO A 18 3.64 -22.20 -2.55
N GLY A 19 2.62 -21.65 -3.22
CA GLY A 19 1.33 -21.28 -2.61
C GLY A 19 1.00 -19.79 -2.65
N ASP A 20 2.01 -18.91 -2.62
CA ASP A 20 1.81 -17.45 -2.77
C ASP A 20 1.16 -17.12 -4.13
N GLU A 21 1.41 -17.95 -5.14
CA GLU A 21 0.84 -17.83 -6.49
C GLU A 21 -0.69 -17.81 -6.52
N LYS A 22 -1.36 -18.53 -5.61
CA LYS A 22 -2.83 -18.62 -5.59
C LYS A 22 -3.44 -17.30 -5.16
N LEU A 23 -2.80 -16.62 -4.21
CA LEU A 23 -3.25 -15.35 -3.65
C LEU A 23 -2.88 -14.17 -4.57
N LEU A 24 -1.85 -14.34 -5.41
CA LEU A 24 -1.36 -13.32 -6.34
C LEU A 24 -1.86 -13.48 -7.78
N VAL A 25 -2.69 -14.49 -8.05
CA VAL A 25 -3.18 -14.79 -9.41
C VAL A 25 -3.96 -13.63 -10.03
N GLU A 26 -4.68 -12.85 -9.22
CA GLU A 26 -5.43 -11.69 -9.69
C GLU A 26 -4.49 -10.56 -10.14
N LEU A 27 -3.31 -10.44 -9.52
CA LEU A 27 -2.37 -9.35 -9.77
C LEU A 27 -1.40 -9.67 -10.91
N PHE A 28 -0.87 -10.89 -10.93
CA PHE A 28 0.19 -11.28 -11.86
C PHE A 28 -0.21 -12.47 -12.75
N GLY A 29 -1.37 -13.08 -12.54
CA GLY A 29 -1.74 -14.31 -13.21
C GLY A 29 -1.03 -15.54 -12.66
N ARG A 30 -1.18 -16.64 -13.39
CA ARG A 30 -0.48 -17.90 -13.08
C ARG A 30 1.04 -17.74 -13.19
N ARG A 31 1.76 -18.58 -12.45
CA ARG A 31 3.21 -18.49 -12.23
C ARG A 31 4.04 -18.49 -13.51
N GLU A 32 3.56 -19.16 -14.56
CA GLU A 32 4.23 -19.24 -15.86
C GLU A 32 4.27 -17.88 -16.57
N ARG A 33 3.32 -16.98 -16.26
CA ARG A 33 3.25 -15.63 -16.85
C ARG A 33 4.10 -14.60 -16.11
N TRP A 34 4.64 -14.93 -14.94
CA TRP A 34 5.31 -13.95 -14.07
C TRP A 34 6.53 -13.31 -14.72
N GLY A 35 7.20 -13.98 -15.65
CA GLY A 35 8.29 -13.37 -16.43
C GLY A 35 7.86 -12.14 -17.25
N GLN A 36 6.56 -11.97 -17.50
CA GLN A 36 5.98 -10.85 -18.26
C GLN A 36 5.08 -9.95 -17.40
N THR A 37 4.51 -10.46 -16.31
CA THR A 37 3.49 -9.77 -15.52
C THR A 37 4.00 -9.25 -14.18
N LEU A 38 5.03 -9.88 -13.61
CA LEU A 38 5.61 -9.45 -12.34
C LEU A 38 6.35 -8.13 -12.55
N ARG A 39 5.94 -7.12 -11.78
CA ARG A 39 6.46 -5.75 -11.89
C ARG A 39 6.35 -5.06 -10.56
N SER A 40 7.16 -4.03 -10.33
CA SER A 40 6.99 -3.22 -9.14
C SER A 40 5.67 -2.44 -9.19
N LEU A 41 5.01 -2.33 -8.04
CA LEU A 41 3.69 -1.74 -7.89
C LEU A 41 3.84 -0.37 -7.22
N LEU A 42 3.15 0.65 -7.72
CA LEU A 42 3.02 1.90 -6.98
C LEU A 42 2.24 1.62 -5.69
N TRP A 43 2.84 1.91 -4.54
CA TRP A 43 2.12 1.92 -3.28
C TRP A 43 1.42 3.25 -3.10
N THR A 44 2.20 4.34 -2.99
CA THR A 44 1.64 5.66 -2.75
C THR A 44 2.65 6.77 -3.08
N HIS A 45 2.14 7.99 -3.14
CA HIS A 45 2.94 9.20 -3.13
C HIS A 45 2.83 9.83 -1.75
N ALA A 46 3.97 10.18 -1.16
CA ALA A 46 4.04 10.88 0.11
C ALA A 46 4.88 12.15 -0.03
N THR A 47 4.49 13.21 0.68
CA THR A 47 5.19 14.48 0.68
C THR A 47 5.50 14.87 2.11
N VAL A 48 6.75 15.28 2.35
CA VAL A 48 7.20 15.76 3.66
C VAL A 48 7.84 17.14 3.51
N THR A 49 7.55 18.03 4.45
CA THR A 49 8.26 19.30 4.55
C THR A 49 9.54 19.09 5.35
N VAL A 50 10.68 19.31 4.70
CA VAL A 50 12.01 19.24 5.32
C VAL A 50 12.40 20.62 5.85
N PRO A 51 12.62 20.79 7.18
CA PRO A 51 13.12 22.03 7.75
C PRO A 51 14.51 22.41 7.21
N ARG A 52 14.99 23.61 7.53
CA ARG A 52 16.38 23.99 7.24
C ARG A 52 17.33 23.10 8.04
N PHE A 53 18.39 22.63 7.40
CA PHE A 53 19.45 21.85 8.04
C PHE A 53 20.81 22.14 7.41
N VAL A 54 21.88 21.64 8.05
CA VAL A 54 23.25 21.63 7.52
C VAL A 54 23.77 20.20 7.68
N GLY A 55 24.31 19.60 6.62
CA GLY A 55 24.75 18.21 6.65
C GLY A 55 23.58 17.23 6.52
N GLU A 56 23.13 16.64 7.61
CA GLU A 56 22.07 15.62 7.66
C GLU A 56 20.88 16.11 8.51
N THR A 57 19.67 15.67 8.14
CA THR A 57 18.47 15.80 8.98
C THR A 57 17.62 14.55 8.88
N ARG A 58 16.77 14.33 9.88
CA ARG A 58 15.73 13.29 9.87
C ARG A 58 14.37 13.94 9.87
N VAL A 59 13.47 13.38 9.08
CA VAL A 59 12.06 13.81 8.99
C VAL A 59 11.18 12.57 8.92
N GLU A 60 9.98 12.66 9.46
CA GLU A 60 9.01 11.59 9.38
C GLU A 60 8.22 11.69 8.07
N LEU A 61 8.22 10.61 7.30
CA LEU A 61 7.42 10.48 6.09
C LEU A 61 6.22 9.60 6.40
N HIS A 62 5.04 10.21 6.50
CA HIS A 62 3.81 9.45 6.71
C HIS A 62 3.41 8.71 5.42
N VAL A 63 3.33 7.39 5.52
CA VAL A 63 2.90 6.51 4.42
C VAL A 63 1.49 6.02 4.74
N PRO A 64 0.46 6.46 4.00
CA PRO A 64 -0.89 5.99 4.24
C PRO A 64 -1.00 4.49 3.90
N ALA A 65 -1.35 3.68 4.90
CA ALA A 65 -1.82 2.32 4.70
C ALA A 65 -3.32 2.36 4.37
N THR A 66 -3.75 1.55 3.41
CA THR A 66 -5.17 1.38 3.09
C THR A 66 -5.54 -0.08 3.10
N TYR A 67 -6.69 -0.39 3.69
CA TYR A 67 -7.28 -1.72 3.67
C TYR A 67 -8.44 -1.78 2.68
N ASP A 68 -8.24 -1.16 1.51
CA ASP A 68 -9.14 -1.24 0.38
C ASP A 68 -8.60 -2.32 -0.56
N PHE A 69 -9.34 -3.43 -0.65
CA PHE A 69 -8.97 -4.50 -1.55
C PHE A 69 -9.01 -4.07 -3.01
N GLU A 70 -9.59 -2.97 -3.45
CA GLU A 70 -9.46 -2.50 -4.85
C GLU A 70 -8.09 -1.87 -5.16
N VAL A 71 -7.30 -1.55 -4.12
CA VAL A 71 -5.96 -0.97 -4.30
C VAL A 71 -4.94 -2.08 -4.51
N VAL A 72 -4.30 -2.09 -5.69
CA VAL A 72 -3.32 -3.11 -6.11
C VAL A 72 -2.21 -3.36 -5.07
N ALA A 73 -1.68 -2.31 -4.45
CA ALA A 73 -0.66 -2.44 -3.41
C ALA A 73 -1.21 -3.14 -2.15
N ALA A 74 -2.44 -2.83 -1.74
CA ALA A 74 -3.08 -3.48 -0.61
C ALA A 74 -3.40 -4.95 -0.91
N LYS A 75 -3.94 -5.27 -2.11
CA LYS A 75 -4.11 -6.66 -2.58
C LYS A 75 -2.80 -7.44 -2.46
N TYR A 76 -1.72 -6.85 -2.97
CA TYR A 76 -0.41 -7.47 -2.95
C TYR A 76 0.06 -7.75 -1.53
N LEU A 77 0.07 -6.75 -0.64
CA LEU A 77 0.52 -6.90 0.73
C LEU A 77 -0.34 -7.89 1.53
N ASN A 78 -1.66 -7.89 1.32
CA ASN A 78 -2.59 -8.82 1.98
C ASN A 78 -2.46 -10.26 1.48
N ALA A 79 -2.02 -10.47 0.24
CA ALA A 79 -1.79 -11.80 -0.31
C ALA A 79 -0.54 -12.48 0.25
N LEU A 80 0.34 -11.77 0.95
CA LEU A 80 1.60 -12.32 1.43
C LEU A 80 1.46 -13.01 2.78
N SER A 81 2.08 -14.19 2.88
CA SER A 81 2.05 -15.06 4.06
C SER A 81 3.10 -14.68 5.14
N GLY A 82 4.22 -14.06 4.74
CA GLY A 82 5.33 -13.68 5.62
C GLY A 82 6.51 -13.04 4.87
N GLY A 83 7.70 -12.97 5.45
CA GLY A 83 8.92 -12.46 4.80
C GLY A 83 8.94 -10.94 4.55
N ASP A 84 9.85 -10.50 3.68
CA ASP A 84 10.14 -9.07 3.46
C ASP A 84 9.71 -8.57 2.07
N VAL A 85 9.07 -7.42 2.02
CA VAL A 85 8.68 -6.74 0.79
C VAL A 85 9.72 -5.68 0.45
N PRO A 86 10.48 -5.84 -0.64
CA PRO A 86 11.41 -4.81 -1.08
C PRO A 86 10.65 -3.53 -1.43
N LEU A 87 11.15 -2.39 -0.94
CA LEU A 87 10.63 -1.06 -1.22
C LEU A 87 11.65 -0.24 -2.00
N GLU A 88 11.16 0.53 -2.95
CA GLU A 88 11.91 1.54 -3.68
C GLU A 88 11.27 2.90 -3.45
N LEU A 89 12.07 3.87 -3.02
CA LEU A 89 11.67 5.25 -2.78
C LEU A 89 12.36 6.13 -3.81
N LEU A 90 11.56 6.75 -4.69
CA LEU A 90 12.06 7.68 -5.71
C LEU A 90 11.77 9.10 -5.24
N PHE A 91 12.82 9.92 -5.10
CA PHE A 91 12.68 11.27 -4.56
C PHE A 91 12.57 12.32 -5.67
N SER A 92 11.79 13.36 -5.40
CA SER A 92 11.72 14.55 -6.24
C SER A 92 11.42 15.79 -5.42
N GLY A 93 11.81 16.95 -5.91
CA GLY A 93 11.63 18.22 -5.21
C GLY A 93 12.67 19.24 -5.63
N THR A 94 12.70 20.37 -4.93
CA THR A 94 13.63 21.47 -5.20
C THR A 94 14.39 21.82 -3.93
N LEU A 95 15.71 21.69 -3.99
CA LEU A 95 16.64 22.13 -2.96
C LEU A 95 16.80 23.64 -3.02
N PHE A 96 16.84 24.28 -1.85
CA PHE A 96 17.16 25.70 -1.71
C PHE A 96 18.39 25.83 -0.82
N PHE A 97 19.45 26.46 -1.33
CA PHE A 97 20.74 26.53 -0.65
C PHE A 97 21.45 27.85 -0.94
N PRO A 98 22.31 28.34 -0.03
CA PRO A 98 23.11 29.53 -0.30
C PRO A 98 24.21 29.22 -1.33
N GLY A 99 24.32 30.07 -2.34
CA GLY A 99 25.45 30.09 -3.28
C GLY A 99 26.72 30.62 -2.64
N ALA A 100 27.85 30.49 -3.34
CA ALA A 100 29.14 31.00 -2.88
C ALA A 100 29.17 32.52 -2.65
N ASP A 101 28.28 33.27 -3.31
CA ASP A 101 28.06 34.71 -3.16
C ASP A 101 27.01 35.06 -2.09
N GLY A 102 26.51 34.07 -1.34
CA GLY A 102 25.49 34.23 -0.32
C GLY A 102 24.06 34.37 -0.86
N ARG A 103 23.86 34.36 -2.18
CA ARG A 103 22.51 34.43 -2.78
C ARG A 103 21.80 33.07 -2.72
N LEU A 104 20.48 33.10 -2.55
CA LEU A 104 19.69 31.87 -2.57
C LEU A 104 19.69 31.25 -3.97
N GLN A 105 20.08 29.98 -4.06
CA GLN A 105 20.00 29.16 -5.27
C GLN A 105 18.94 28.08 -5.10
N ALA A 106 18.44 27.60 -6.23
CA ALA A 106 17.49 26.49 -6.29
C ALA A 106 17.95 25.47 -7.33
N ALA A 107 17.88 24.18 -6.99
CA ALA A 107 18.18 23.09 -7.91
C ALA A 107 17.19 21.93 -7.71
N PRO A 108 16.79 21.22 -8.79
CA PRO A 108 15.98 20.01 -8.64
C PRO A 108 16.80 18.93 -7.93
N ILE A 109 16.11 18.09 -7.14
CA ILE A 109 16.66 16.85 -6.61
C ILE A 109 17.01 15.94 -7.81
N SER A 110 18.22 15.39 -7.83
CA SER A 110 18.65 14.46 -8.87
C SER A 110 17.76 13.22 -8.88
N TRP A 111 17.40 12.76 -10.08
CA TRP A 111 16.62 11.53 -10.29
C TRP A 111 17.36 10.27 -9.84
N GLU A 112 18.69 10.34 -9.67
CA GLU A 112 19.52 9.25 -9.15
C GLU A 112 19.40 9.10 -7.62
N LEU A 113 18.79 10.07 -6.94
CA LEU A 113 18.54 9.98 -5.50
C LEU A 113 17.33 9.07 -5.27
N GLU A 114 17.62 7.79 -5.09
CA GLU A 114 16.69 6.75 -4.66
C GLU A 114 17.13 6.11 -3.34
N ALA A 115 16.18 5.54 -2.61
CA ALA A 115 16.48 4.69 -1.46
C ALA A 115 15.78 3.34 -1.60
N ARG A 116 16.45 2.31 -1.10
CA ARG A 116 15.91 0.95 -1.05
C ARG A 116 15.87 0.48 0.39
N THR A 117 14.75 -0.10 0.76
CA THR A 117 14.54 -0.66 2.11
C THR A 117 13.62 -1.86 2.01
N VAL A 118 13.28 -2.46 3.13
CA VAL A 118 12.34 -3.58 3.23
C VAL A 118 11.20 -3.24 4.18
N LEU A 119 10.00 -3.68 3.82
CA LEU A 119 8.85 -3.73 4.72
C LEU A 119 8.61 -5.19 5.11
N PRO A 120 8.81 -5.57 6.38
CA PRO A 120 8.40 -6.88 6.84
C PRO A 120 6.87 -7.03 6.72
N VAL A 121 6.41 -8.15 6.19
CA VAL A 121 4.96 -8.44 6.08
C VAL A 121 4.28 -8.43 7.44
N SER A 122 5.00 -8.77 8.51
CA SER A 122 4.49 -8.68 9.88
C SER A 122 4.13 -7.25 10.29
N VAL A 123 4.91 -6.24 9.88
CA VAL A 123 4.62 -4.82 10.18
C VAL A 123 3.36 -4.36 9.46
N TRP A 124 3.17 -4.80 8.21
CA TRP A 124 1.93 -4.54 7.48
C TRP A 124 0.72 -5.17 8.18
N ARG A 125 0.83 -6.46 8.55
CA ARG A 125 -0.25 -7.16 9.25
C ARG A 125 -0.60 -6.51 10.57
N GLU A 126 0.39 -6.17 11.38
CA GLU A 126 0.19 -5.45 12.63
C GLU A 126 -0.53 -4.11 12.40
N ALA A 127 -0.16 -3.36 11.37
CA ALA A 127 -0.85 -2.10 11.03
C ALA A 127 -2.31 -2.32 10.65
N ILE A 128 -2.62 -3.37 9.87
CA ILE A 128 -3.98 -3.73 9.49
C ILE A 128 -4.78 -4.26 10.69
N ASP A 129 -4.24 -5.17 11.47
CA ASP A 129 -4.90 -5.76 12.65
C ASP A 129 -5.20 -4.70 13.71
N ASN A 130 -4.31 -3.71 13.88
CA ASN A 130 -4.56 -2.57 14.76
C ASN A 130 -5.68 -1.65 14.25
N ALA A 131 -5.79 -1.47 12.93
CA ALA A 131 -6.81 -0.62 12.32
C ALA A 131 -8.18 -1.33 12.15
N PHE A 132 -8.17 -2.64 11.93
CA PHE A 132 -9.34 -3.49 11.63
C PHE A 132 -9.28 -4.80 12.44
N PRO A 133 -9.31 -4.74 13.78
CA PRO A 133 -9.12 -5.92 14.62
C PRO A 133 -10.21 -6.97 14.35
N GLY A 134 -9.79 -8.16 13.90
CA GLY A 134 -10.68 -9.29 13.63
C GLY A 134 -11.75 -9.02 12.56
N SER A 135 -11.56 -8.01 11.70
CA SER A 135 -12.57 -7.61 10.72
C SER A 135 -11.95 -7.36 9.34
N ALA A 136 -12.76 -7.60 8.30
CA ALA A 136 -12.42 -7.27 6.92
C ALA A 136 -13.22 -6.05 6.46
N TRP A 137 -12.62 -5.20 5.65
CA TRP A 137 -13.35 -4.15 4.95
C TRP A 137 -13.73 -4.63 3.54
N LEU A 138 -15.02 -4.51 3.20
CA LEU A 138 -15.55 -4.88 1.90
C LEU A 138 -16.24 -3.68 1.26
N ARG A 139 -15.67 -3.20 0.15
CA ARG A 139 -16.37 -2.23 -0.70
C ARG A 139 -17.45 -2.93 -1.52
N VAL A 140 -18.65 -2.39 -1.50
CA VAL A 140 -19.73 -2.80 -2.40
C VAL A 140 -20.34 -1.58 -3.08
N SER A 141 -21.05 -1.80 -4.19
CA SER A 141 -21.83 -0.72 -4.80
C SER A 141 -22.99 -0.30 -3.88
N GLN A 142 -23.47 0.94 -4.03
CA GLN A 142 -24.64 1.42 -3.28
C GLN A 142 -25.85 0.50 -3.48
N ASP A 143 -26.09 0.06 -4.73
CA ASP A 143 -27.17 -0.89 -5.06
C ASP A 143 -27.03 -2.21 -4.28
N SER A 144 -25.82 -2.78 -4.22
CA SER A 144 -25.56 -4.00 -3.47
C SER A 144 -25.79 -3.78 -1.97
N PHE A 145 -25.36 -2.64 -1.43
CA PHE A 145 -25.60 -2.29 -0.04
C PHE A 145 -27.09 -2.15 0.27
N ASP A 146 -27.87 -1.46 -0.56
CA ASP A 146 -29.31 -1.27 -0.37
C ASP A 146 -30.07 -2.61 -0.41
N ARG A 147 -29.63 -3.54 -1.27
CA ARG A 147 -30.15 -4.91 -1.34
C ARG A 147 -29.80 -5.71 -0.08
N LEU A 148 -28.56 -5.64 0.39
CA LEU A 148 -28.12 -6.27 1.63
C LEU A 148 -28.88 -5.73 2.84
N TRP A 149 -29.08 -4.41 2.91
CA TRP A 149 -29.85 -3.75 3.94
C TRP A 149 -31.31 -4.22 3.95
N SER A 150 -31.93 -4.28 2.77
CA SER A 150 -33.32 -4.74 2.61
C SER A 150 -33.48 -6.20 3.04
N TYR A 151 -32.55 -7.08 2.64
CA TYR A 151 -32.53 -8.49 3.03
C TYR A 151 -32.45 -8.63 4.56
N ARG A 152 -31.54 -7.87 5.19
CA ARG A 152 -31.37 -7.84 6.64
C ARG A 152 -32.65 -7.40 7.36
N ALA A 153 -33.28 -6.33 6.89
CA ALA A 153 -34.49 -5.76 7.48
C ALA A 153 -35.67 -6.73 7.41
N GLN A 154 -35.89 -7.37 6.27
CA GLN A 154 -37.00 -8.33 6.07
C GLN A 154 -36.93 -9.55 6.99
N ARG A 155 -35.70 -9.97 7.35
CA ARG A 155 -35.44 -11.13 8.22
C ARG A 155 -35.15 -10.75 9.66
N ALA A 156 -35.22 -9.46 9.99
CA ALA A 156 -34.90 -8.91 11.32
C ALA A 156 -33.54 -9.41 11.87
N LEU A 157 -32.52 -9.53 11.01
CA LEU A 157 -31.24 -10.11 11.41
C LEU A 157 -30.45 -9.16 12.33
N PRO A 158 -29.82 -9.70 13.40
CA PRO A 158 -29.25 -8.89 14.49
C PRO A 158 -27.91 -8.27 14.14
N SER A 159 -27.18 -8.76 13.14
CA SER A 159 -25.86 -8.27 12.74
C SER A 159 -25.61 -8.40 11.23
N TRP A 160 -24.55 -7.75 10.77
CA TRP A 160 -24.09 -7.91 9.39
C TRP A 160 -23.46 -9.29 9.19
N GLU A 161 -22.81 -9.83 10.22
CA GLU A 161 -22.33 -11.23 10.22
C GLU A 161 -23.48 -12.20 9.96
N ALA A 162 -24.57 -12.12 10.73
CA ALA A 162 -25.75 -12.95 10.52
C ALA A 162 -26.40 -12.73 9.14
N THR A 163 -26.23 -11.54 8.56
CA THR A 163 -26.70 -11.25 7.19
C THR A 163 -25.86 -11.97 6.14
N LEU A 164 -24.54 -12.00 6.33
CA LEU A 164 -23.60 -12.72 5.47
C LEU A 164 -23.75 -14.23 5.63
N ASP A 165 -23.81 -14.75 6.86
CA ASP A 165 -24.03 -16.17 7.15
C ASP A 165 -25.32 -16.66 6.48
N GLY A 166 -26.43 -15.93 6.64
CA GLY A 166 -27.69 -16.27 6.00
C GLY A 166 -27.68 -16.25 4.47
N LEU A 167 -26.72 -15.55 3.84
CA LEU A 167 -26.50 -15.59 2.40
C LEU A 167 -25.57 -16.74 1.98
N LEU A 168 -24.52 -17.01 2.75
CA LEU A 168 -23.52 -18.03 2.47
C LEU A 168 -24.06 -19.45 2.73
N ASP A 169 -24.85 -19.64 3.78
CA ASP A 169 -25.50 -20.92 4.12
C ASP A 169 -26.69 -21.25 3.20
N GLY A 170 -27.15 -20.27 2.43
CA GLY A 170 -28.26 -20.41 1.48
C GLY A 170 -27.88 -20.98 0.10
N HIS A 171 -26.65 -21.50 -0.04
CA HIS A 171 -26.09 -22.01 -1.29
C HIS A 171 -25.58 -23.46 -1.16
#